data_AF-A0A655A0Q3-F1
#
_entry.id   AF-A0A655A0Q3-F1
#
_cell.length_a   1.000
_cell.length_b   1.000
_cell.length_c   1.000
_cell.angle_alpha   90.00
_cell.angle_beta   90.00
_cell.angle_gamma   90.00
#
_symmetry.space_group_name_H-M   'P 1'
#
loop_
_entity.id
_entity.type
_entity.pdbx_description
1 polymer ?
#
loop_
_entity_poly.entity_id
_entity_poly.type
_entity_poly.pdbx_seq_one_letter_code
_entity_poly.pdbx_strand_id
1 'polypeptide(L)'
;MGGARRLKLDGSIPNQLARAADAAVALERNGFDGGWTAEASHDPFLPLLLAAEHTSRLELGTNIAVAFARNPMIVANVGWDLQTYSKGRLILGLGTQIRPHIEKRFSMPWGHPARRMREFVAALRAIWLAWQDGTKLCFEGEFYTHKIMTPMFTPEPQPYPVPRVFIAAVGEAMTEMCGEVADGHLGHPMVSKRYLTEVSVPALLRGLARSGRDRSAFEVSCEVMVATGGTTPNWRPPALPRASKSPSTDPRRLTAKSSSSMAGAICTRSCTASPSWVSGRPWVG
;
A
#
# COMPACT_ATOMS: atom_id res chain seq x y z
N MET A 1 -6.88 -0.34 -30.02
CA MET A 1 -5.84 -1.34 -29.73
C MET A 1 -5.33 -1.09 -28.31
N GLY A 2 -5.90 -1.77 -27.32
CA GLY A 2 -5.47 -1.64 -25.92
C GLY A 2 -4.25 -2.52 -25.69
N GLY A 3 -3.06 -1.93 -25.65
CA GLY A 3 -1.83 -2.67 -25.32
C GLY A 3 -1.97 -3.33 -23.95
N ALA A 4 -1.57 -4.60 -23.85
CA ALA A 4 -1.56 -5.32 -22.57
C ALA A 4 -0.74 -4.51 -21.56
N ARG A 5 -1.35 -4.11 -20.43
CA ARG A 5 -0.65 -3.39 -19.36
C ARG A 5 0.52 -4.26 -18.86
N ARG A 6 1.75 -3.74 -19.02
CA ARG A 6 2.99 -4.35 -18.53
C ARG A 6 2.98 -4.47 -17.00
N LEU A 7 3.67 -5.48 -16.45
CA LEU A 7 3.99 -5.55 -15.03
C LEU A 7 4.77 -4.31 -14.60
N LYS A 8 4.34 -3.67 -13.52
CA LYS A 8 5.11 -2.61 -12.87
C LYS A 8 6.04 -3.20 -11.81
N LEU A 9 7.25 -2.68 -11.72
CA LEU A 9 8.26 -3.04 -10.74
C LEU A 9 8.49 -1.88 -9.79
N ASP A 10 8.41 -2.13 -8.49
CA ASP A 10 8.48 -1.09 -7.47
C ASP A 10 9.49 -1.42 -6.39
N GLY A 11 9.99 -0.38 -5.73
CA GLY A 11 10.92 -0.49 -4.62
C GLY A 11 10.44 0.20 -3.36
N SER A 12 11.19 0.03 -2.28
CA SER A 12 10.93 0.72 -1.02
C SER A 12 11.73 2.03 -0.93
N ILE A 13 11.07 3.08 -0.44
CA ILE A 13 11.68 4.33 -0.01
C ILE A 13 11.83 4.27 1.51
N PRO A 14 13.05 4.48 2.05
CA PRO A 14 13.27 4.44 3.49
C PRO A 14 12.55 5.60 4.19
N ASN A 15 12.04 5.34 5.39
CA ASN A 15 11.36 6.37 6.17
C ASN A 15 12.30 7.44 6.77
N GLN A 16 13.62 7.20 6.75
CA GLN A 16 14.60 8.17 7.20
C GLN A 16 14.68 9.30 6.18
N LEU A 17 14.21 10.50 6.55
CA LEU A 17 14.10 11.64 5.64
C LEU A 17 15.43 11.98 4.93
N ALA A 18 16.54 11.90 5.66
CA ALA A 18 17.88 12.13 5.12
C ALA A 18 18.31 11.18 3.99
N ARG A 19 17.58 10.07 3.78
CA ARG A 19 17.87 9.05 2.75
C ARG A 19 16.74 8.87 1.74
N ALA A 20 15.60 9.52 1.96
CA ALA A 20 14.38 9.30 1.17
C ALA A 20 14.56 9.79 -0.28
N ALA A 21 15.11 10.99 -0.46
CA ALA A 21 15.35 11.59 -1.77
C ALA A 21 16.30 10.74 -2.63
N ASP A 22 17.50 10.43 -2.11
CA ASP A 22 18.50 9.64 -2.83
C ASP A 22 17.98 8.25 -3.23
N ALA A 23 17.22 7.60 -2.33
CA ALA A 23 16.60 6.32 -2.63
C ALA A 23 15.55 6.43 -3.75
N ALA A 24 14.68 7.44 -3.71
CA ALA A 24 13.67 7.67 -4.74
C ALA A 24 14.30 7.97 -6.11
N VAL A 25 15.35 8.80 -6.14
CA VAL A 25 16.13 9.08 -7.35
C VAL A 25 16.77 7.80 -7.89
N ALA A 26 17.33 6.96 -7.02
CA ALA A 26 17.90 5.69 -7.42
C ALA A 26 16.84 4.76 -8.03
N LEU A 27 15.64 4.65 -7.43
CA LEU A 27 14.54 3.86 -8.00
C LEU A 27 14.17 4.36 -9.40
N GLU A 28 13.94 5.66 -9.55
CA GLU A 28 13.55 6.24 -10.84
C GLU A 28 14.62 6.05 -11.93
N ARG A 29 15.89 6.26 -11.59
CA ARG A 29 17.04 6.06 -12.50
C ARG A 29 17.20 4.60 -12.92
N ASN A 30 16.88 3.66 -12.05
CA ASN A 30 16.94 2.22 -12.35
C ASN A 30 15.67 1.69 -13.04
N GLY A 31 14.74 2.58 -13.43
CA GLY A 31 13.56 2.21 -14.20
C GLY A 31 12.43 1.55 -13.39
N PHE A 32 12.42 1.73 -12.07
CA PHE A 32 11.27 1.35 -11.25
C PHE A 32 10.07 2.23 -11.58
N ASP A 33 8.89 1.63 -11.55
CA ASP A 33 7.61 2.24 -11.83
C ASP A 33 7.04 2.95 -10.59
N GLY A 34 7.39 2.51 -9.38
CA GLY A 34 6.96 3.17 -8.15
C GLY A 34 7.87 2.97 -6.93
N GLY A 35 7.68 3.84 -5.94
CA GLY A 35 8.40 3.85 -4.66
C GLY A 35 7.44 3.91 -3.48
N TRP A 36 7.66 3.04 -2.49
CA TRP A 36 6.74 2.83 -1.37
C TRP A 36 7.36 3.10 0.00
N THR A 37 6.67 3.87 0.84
CA THR A 37 7.01 4.07 2.26
C THR A 37 6.07 3.26 3.14
N ALA A 38 6.52 2.80 4.31
CA ALA A 38 5.70 1.97 5.21
C ALA A 38 5.62 2.62 6.59
N GLU A 39 4.42 2.71 7.17
CA GLU A 39 4.28 3.24 8.53
C GLU A 39 4.73 2.21 9.58
N ALA A 40 5.83 2.52 10.24
CA ALA A 40 6.39 1.70 11.33
C ALA A 40 6.85 2.61 12.48
N SER A 41 8.14 2.96 12.47
CA SER A 41 8.74 3.89 13.44
C SER A 41 8.54 5.36 13.08
N HIS A 42 8.07 5.64 11.87
CA HIS A 42 7.88 6.98 11.32
C HIS A 42 6.57 7.07 10.54
N ASP A 43 6.06 8.29 10.37
CA ASP A 43 4.94 8.59 9.46
C ASP A 43 5.37 8.35 7.99
N PRO A 44 4.50 7.79 7.14
CA PRO A 44 4.89 7.38 5.79
C PRO A 44 4.79 8.51 4.76
N PHE A 45 4.20 9.67 5.06
CA PHE A 45 3.92 10.71 4.06
C PHE A 45 5.09 11.65 3.81
N LEU A 46 5.84 12.02 4.85
CA LEU A 46 6.97 12.96 4.71
C LEU A 46 8.08 12.47 3.76
N PRO A 47 8.49 11.18 3.78
CA PRO A 47 9.46 10.70 2.80
C PRO A 47 8.91 10.73 1.35
N LEU A 48 7.58 10.61 1.17
CA LEU A 48 6.97 10.73 -0.16
C LEU A 48 6.99 12.16 -0.69
N LEU A 49 6.90 13.17 0.19
CA LEU A 49 7.07 14.57 -0.23
C LEU A 49 8.47 14.80 -0.82
N LEU A 50 9.51 14.33 -0.13
CA LEU A 50 10.89 14.41 -0.62
C LEU A 50 11.08 13.62 -1.93
N ALA A 51 10.48 12.44 -2.03
CA ALA A 51 10.49 11.66 -3.25
C ALA A 51 9.77 12.38 -4.40
N ALA A 52 8.63 13.04 -4.13
CA ALA A 52 7.88 13.80 -5.12
C ALA A 52 8.66 14.99 -5.66
N GLU A 53 9.40 15.70 -4.80
CA GLU A 53 10.25 16.82 -5.21
C GLU A 53 11.42 16.35 -6.10
N HIS A 54 12.04 15.21 -5.77
CA HIS A 54 13.27 14.75 -6.43
C HIS A 54 13.03 13.80 -7.62
N THR A 55 11.79 13.46 -7.94
CA THR A 55 11.44 12.54 -9.04
C THR A 55 10.33 13.12 -9.91
N SER A 56 10.27 12.69 -11.17
CA SER A 56 9.35 13.27 -12.17
C SER A 56 8.27 12.31 -12.68
N ARG A 57 8.52 11.00 -12.59
CA ARG A 57 7.73 9.92 -13.18
C ARG A 57 7.33 8.85 -12.16
N LEU A 58 8.19 8.57 -11.17
CA LEU A 58 7.99 7.50 -10.19
C LEU A 58 6.61 7.62 -9.51
N GLU A 59 5.78 6.58 -9.56
CA GLU A 59 4.55 6.53 -8.74
C GLU A 59 4.94 6.44 -7.26
N LEU A 60 4.25 7.17 -6.40
CA LEU A 60 4.63 7.32 -4.99
C LEU A 60 3.51 6.82 -4.11
N GLY A 61 3.78 5.91 -3.19
CA GLY A 61 2.70 5.39 -2.36
C GLY A 61 3.08 4.95 -0.96
N THR A 62 2.05 4.80 -0.14
CA THR A 62 2.16 4.25 1.22
C THR A 62 1.82 2.76 1.21
N ASN A 63 2.62 1.90 1.84
CA ASN A 63 2.36 0.47 2.00
C ASN A 63 2.65 0.05 3.46
N ILE A 64 1.88 0.49 4.45
CA ILE A 64 0.64 1.29 4.40
C ILE A 64 0.75 2.52 5.29
N ALA A 65 -0.20 3.45 5.12
CA ALA A 65 -0.61 4.37 6.17
C ALA A 65 -1.73 3.74 7.02
N VAL A 66 -1.62 3.83 8.34
CA VAL A 66 -2.56 3.23 9.31
C VAL A 66 -3.84 4.05 9.35
N ALA A 67 -4.88 3.59 8.64
CA ALA A 67 -6.13 4.32 8.50
C ALA A 67 -6.87 4.45 9.84
N PHE A 68 -6.91 3.40 10.66
CA PHE A 68 -7.71 3.39 11.89
C PHE A 68 -7.09 4.19 13.04
N ALA A 69 -5.85 4.66 12.85
CA ALA A 69 -5.21 5.64 13.72
C ALA A 69 -5.47 7.09 13.28
N ARG A 70 -6.20 7.30 12.17
CA ARG A 70 -6.40 8.62 11.55
C ARG A 70 -7.88 8.92 11.31
N ASN A 71 -8.16 10.20 11.07
CA ASN A 71 -9.43 10.68 10.57
C ASN A 71 -9.39 10.79 9.03
N PRO A 72 -10.47 10.46 8.29
CA PRO A 72 -10.50 10.62 6.84
C PRO A 72 -10.15 12.03 6.37
N MET A 73 -10.60 13.08 7.06
CA MET A 73 -10.29 14.48 6.71
C MET A 73 -8.79 14.78 6.74
N ILE A 74 -8.07 14.30 7.75
CA ILE A 74 -6.62 14.49 7.86
C ILE A 74 -5.90 13.79 6.70
N VAL A 75 -6.30 12.55 6.41
CA VAL A 75 -5.73 11.78 5.30
C VAL A 75 -6.10 12.41 3.95
N ALA A 76 -7.30 12.96 3.81
CA ALA A 76 -7.74 13.65 2.60
C ALA A 76 -6.86 14.87 2.32
N ASN A 77 -6.58 15.72 3.32
CA ASN A 77 -5.72 16.90 3.18
C ASN A 77 -4.31 16.51 2.71
N VAL A 78 -3.65 15.62 3.46
CA VAL A 78 -2.28 15.17 3.10
C VAL A 78 -2.25 14.51 1.73
N GLY A 79 -3.27 13.71 1.41
CA GLY A 79 -3.38 13.07 0.10
C GLY A 79 -3.60 14.06 -1.04
N TRP A 80 -4.38 15.12 -0.82
CA TRP A 80 -4.65 16.16 -1.81
C TRP A 80 -3.40 16.98 -2.13
N ASP A 81 -2.68 17.39 -1.09
CA ASP A 81 -1.44 18.17 -1.22
C ASP A 81 -0.36 17.36 -1.95
N LEU A 82 -0.15 16.11 -1.53
CA LEU A 82 0.82 15.23 -2.18
C LEU A 82 0.42 14.87 -3.61
N GLN A 83 -0.87 14.69 -3.90
CA GLN A 83 -1.33 14.44 -5.26
C GLN A 83 -1.10 15.64 -6.18
N THR A 84 -1.39 16.84 -5.69
CA THR A 84 -1.16 18.09 -6.42
C THR A 84 0.34 18.29 -6.67
N TYR A 85 1.14 18.17 -5.60
CA TYR A 85 2.58 18.39 -5.66
C TYR A 85 3.30 17.37 -6.53
N SER A 86 2.93 16.09 -6.40
CA SER A 86 3.48 15.00 -7.21
C SER A 86 2.94 14.96 -8.63
N LYS A 87 2.03 15.86 -9.03
CA LYS A 87 1.42 15.92 -10.35
C LYS A 87 0.63 14.65 -10.71
N GLY A 88 -0.16 14.15 -9.76
CA GLY A 88 -1.05 13.02 -9.98
C GLY A 88 -0.44 11.64 -9.69
N ARG A 89 0.77 11.57 -9.11
CA ARG A 89 1.54 10.33 -8.94
C ARG A 89 1.28 9.60 -7.62
N LEU A 90 0.44 10.13 -6.73
CA LEU A 90 0.18 9.53 -5.43
C LEU A 90 -0.73 8.29 -5.53
N ILE A 91 -0.31 7.23 -4.85
CA ILE A 91 -1.11 6.05 -4.52
C ILE A 91 -1.23 5.99 -2.99
N LEU A 92 -2.40 6.36 -2.47
CA LEU A 92 -2.70 6.29 -1.05
C LEU A 92 -3.00 4.85 -0.65
N GLY A 93 -2.00 4.14 -0.12
CA GLY A 93 -2.20 2.80 0.41
C GLY A 93 -2.51 2.79 1.90
N LEU A 94 -3.62 2.15 2.26
CA LEU A 94 -4.19 2.15 3.61
C LEU A 94 -4.25 0.73 4.18
N GLY A 95 -4.08 0.63 5.50
CA GLY A 95 -4.29 -0.60 6.24
C GLY A 95 -4.90 -0.33 7.61
N THR A 96 -5.54 -1.34 8.19
CA THR A 96 -6.23 -1.21 9.47
C THR A 96 -5.29 -1.21 10.67
N GLN A 97 -4.07 -1.75 10.53
CA GLN A 97 -3.29 -2.34 11.63
C GLN A 97 -4.07 -3.43 12.39
N ILE A 98 -3.43 -4.05 13.38
CA ILE A 98 -4.08 -5.02 14.27
C ILE A 98 -4.63 -4.33 15.52
N ARG A 99 -5.69 -4.93 16.09
CA ARG A 99 -6.41 -4.42 17.28
C ARG A 99 -5.49 -3.89 18.39
N PRO A 100 -4.44 -4.61 18.85
CA PRO A 100 -3.59 -4.10 19.91
C PRO A 100 -2.90 -2.78 19.59
N HIS A 101 -2.46 -2.56 18.35
CA HIS A 101 -1.85 -1.28 17.98
C HIS A 101 -2.89 -0.16 17.98
N ILE A 102 -4.07 -0.40 17.44
CA ILE A 102 -5.13 0.61 17.39
C ILE A 102 -5.59 1.01 18.80
N GLU A 103 -5.92 0.04 19.66
CA GLU A 103 -6.43 0.33 21.01
C GLU A 103 -5.32 0.77 21.97
N LYS A 104 -4.13 0.15 21.93
CA LYS A 104 -3.09 0.38 22.97
C LYS A 104 -1.99 1.34 22.57
N ARG A 105 -1.62 1.42 21.27
CA ARG A 105 -0.59 2.37 20.79
C ARG A 105 -1.21 3.69 20.37
N PHE A 106 -2.36 3.65 19.70
CA PHE A 106 -3.01 4.85 19.16
C PHE A 106 -4.20 5.35 19.99
N SER A 107 -4.64 4.59 21.00
CA SER A 107 -5.79 4.93 21.84
C SER A 107 -7.08 5.16 21.05
N MET A 108 -7.28 4.39 19.98
CA MET A 108 -8.42 4.50 19.08
C MET A 108 -9.36 3.30 19.19
N PRO A 109 -10.67 3.45 18.91
CA PRO A 109 -11.61 2.34 18.95
C PRO A 109 -11.31 1.31 17.86
N TRP A 110 -11.55 0.04 18.15
CA TRP A 110 -11.46 -1.07 17.19
C TRP A 110 -12.82 -1.74 16.99
N GLY A 111 -13.16 -2.04 15.73
CA GLY A 111 -14.41 -2.73 15.39
C GLY A 111 -14.66 -2.74 13.89
N HIS A 112 -15.35 -3.77 13.42
CA HIS A 112 -15.88 -3.91 12.06
C HIS A 112 -14.92 -3.47 10.92
N PRO A 113 -13.71 -4.05 10.82
CA PRO A 113 -12.65 -3.51 9.98
C PRO A 113 -13.02 -3.37 8.50
N ALA A 114 -13.72 -4.35 7.90
CA ALA A 114 -14.14 -4.25 6.50
C ALA A 114 -15.17 -3.13 6.28
N ARG A 115 -16.19 -3.02 7.15
CA ARG A 115 -17.24 -1.99 7.04
C ARG A 115 -16.67 -0.59 7.29
N ARG A 116 -15.83 -0.46 8.32
CA ARG A 116 -15.19 0.81 8.66
C ARG A 116 -14.19 1.27 7.60
N MET A 117 -13.41 0.37 7.01
CA MET A 117 -12.51 0.75 5.90
C MET A 117 -13.29 1.15 4.65
N ARG A 118 -14.39 0.45 4.32
CA ARG A 118 -15.30 0.86 3.23
C ARG A 118 -15.78 2.29 3.42
N GLU A 119 -16.28 2.62 4.61
CA GLU A 119 -16.72 3.98 4.92
C GLU A 119 -15.57 4.99 4.92
N PHE A 120 -14.37 4.60 5.37
CA PHE A 120 -13.18 5.45 5.31
C PHE A 120 -12.88 5.87 3.86
N VAL A 121 -12.87 4.90 2.93
CA VAL A 121 -12.64 5.17 1.50
C VAL A 121 -13.76 6.03 0.91
N ALA A 122 -15.01 5.75 1.26
CA ALA A 122 -16.16 6.54 0.80
C ALA A 122 -16.08 7.99 1.30
N ALA A 123 -15.71 8.20 2.56
CA ALA A 123 -15.50 9.52 3.16
C ALA A 123 -14.38 10.29 2.43
N LEU A 124 -13.23 9.65 2.18
CA LEU A 124 -12.13 10.26 1.42
C LEU A 124 -12.60 10.74 0.05
N ARG A 125 -13.31 9.89 -0.69
CA ARG A 125 -13.83 10.24 -2.02
C ARG A 125 -14.84 11.38 -1.96
N ALA A 126 -15.76 11.36 -0.99
CA ALA A 126 -16.73 12.45 -0.81
C ALA A 126 -16.05 13.79 -0.51
N ILE A 127 -15.01 13.79 0.33
CA ILE A 127 -14.21 14.99 0.65
C ILE A 127 -13.48 15.51 -0.59
N TRP A 128 -12.74 14.65 -1.29
CA TRP A 128 -11.99 15.06 -2.48
C TRP A 128 -12.88 15.50 -3.63
N LEU A 129 -14.03 14.85 -3.84
CA LEU A 129 -14.98 15.28 -4.86
C LEU A 129 -15.50 16.68 -4.54
N ALA A 130 -15.94 16.94 -3.30
CA ALA A 130 -16.39 18.26 -2.86
C ALA A 130 -15.32 19.35 -3.08
N TRP A 131 -14.04 19.04 -2.86
CA TRP A 131 -12.94 19.98 -3.16
C TRP A 131 -12.69 20.14 -4.66
N GLN A 132 -12.83 19.08 -5.45
CA GLN A 132 -12.61 19.09 -6.90
C GLN A 132 -13.69 19.86 -7.66
N ASP A 133 -14.95 19.68 -7.29
CA ASP A 133 -16.12 20.19 -8.01
C ASP A 133 -16.79 21.40 -7.33
N GLY A 134 -16.34 21.77 -6.12
CA GLY A 134 -16.91 22.86 -5.33
C GLY A 134 -18.29 22.56 -4.75
N THR A 135 -18.73 21.30 -4.78
CA THR A 135 -20.02 20.89 -4.20
C THR A 135 -19.97 20.88 -2.68
N LYS A 136 -21.16 20.91 -2.06
CA LYS A 136 -21.28 20.85 -0.61
C LYS A 136 -20.90 19.47 -0.10
N LEU A 137 -19.93 19.41 0.82
CA LEU A 137 -19.58 18.18 1.51
C LEU A 137 -20.76 17.65 2.34
N CYS A 138 -21.22 16.45 2.00
CA CYS A 138 -22.29 15.74 2.69
C CYS A 138 -21.99 14.24 2.73
N PHE A 139 -21.35 13.78 3.81
CA PHE A 139 -21.07 12.37 4.06
C PHE A 139 -21.56 11.97 5.46
N GLU A 140 -22.34 10.90 5.53
CA GLU A 140 -22.88 10.31 6.76
C GLU A 140 -22.79 8.79 6.68
N GLY A 141 -21.95 8.20 7.53
CA GLY A 141 -21.82 6.76 7.70
C GLY A 141 -21.98 6.35 9.17
N GLU A 142 -21.89 5.05 9.46
CA GLU A 142 -21.91 4.51 10.81
C GLU A 142 -20.68 4.95 11.63
N PHE A 143 -19.52 5.11 10.96
CA PHE A 143 -18.23 5.38 11.62
C PHE A 143 -17.73 6.82 11.41
N TYR A 144 -18.14 7.49 10.33
CA TYR A 144 -17.63 8.81 9.97
C TYR A 144 -18.74 9.73 9.47
N THR A 145 -18.70 10.99 9.91
CA THR A 145 -19.63 12.04 9.48
C THR A 145 -18.86 13.30 9.12
N HIS A 146 -19.05 13.80 7.90
CA HIS A 146 -18.45 15.03 7.41
C HIS A 146 -19.51 15.87 6.67
N LYS A 147 -19.94 16.97 7.29
CA LYS A 147 -21.03 17.83 6.77
C LYS A 147 -20.66 19.31 6.63
N ILE A 148 -19.44 19.66 7.03
CA ILE A 148 -18.97 21.04 7.07
C ILE A 148 -17.66 21.13 6.31
N MET A 149 -17.63 22.05 5.36
CA MET A 149 -16.45 22.44 4.60
C MET A 149 -16.63 23.92 4.23
N THR A 150 -16.10 24.81 5.07
CA THR A 150 -16.20 26.25 4.82
C THR A 150 -15.13 26.68 3.81
N PRO A 151 -15.33 27.77 3.04
CA PRO A 151 -14.37 28.19 2.03
C PRO A 151 -12.92 28.37 2.53
N MET A 152 -12.73 28.71 3.81
CA MET A 152 -11.39 28.84 4.42
C MET A 152 -10.64 27.51 4.53
N PHE A 153 -11.35 26.38 4.63
CA PHE A 153 -10.77 25.04 4.78
C PHE A 153 -10.89 24.19 3.50
N THR A 154 -11.36 24.79 2.40
CA THR A 154 -11.44 24.13 1.09
C THR A 154 -10.17 24.45 0.30
N PRO A 155 -9.30 23.47 0.03
CA PRO A 155 -8.16 23.69 -0.86
C PRO A 155 -8.64 23.94 -2.29
N GLU A 156 -7.78 24.56 -3.09
CA GLU A 156 -8.02 24.83 -4.49
C GLU A 156 -8.18 23.52 -5.28
N PRO A 157 -9.07 23.50 -6.30
CA PRO A 157 -9.15 22.38 -7.23
C PRO A 157 -7.80 22.14 -7.92
N GLN A 158 -7.38 20.88 -8.02
CA GLN A 158 -6.18 20.50 -8.77
C GLN A 158 -6.54 19.92 -10.16
N PRO A 159 -5.63 19.98 -11.15
CA PRO A 159 -5.90 19.47 -12.50
C PRO A 159 -5.74 17.94 -12.63
N TYR A 160 -5.34 17.26 -11.56
CA TYR A 160 -5.11 15.82 -11.54
C TYR A 160 -6.33 15.08 -10.97
N PRO A 161 -6.54 13.80 -11.34
CA PRO A 161 -7.53 12.96 -10.68
C PRO A 161 -7.29 12.91 -9.17
N VAL A 162 -8.34 12.63 -8.40
CA VAL A 162 -8.23 12.36 -6.97
C VAL A 162 -7.24 11.20 -6.71
N PRO A 163 -6.56 11.16 -5.55
CA PRO A 163 -5.60 10.11 -5.24
C PRO A 163 -6.20 8.71 -5.40
N ARG A 164 -5.43 7.80 -5.99
CA ARG A 164 -5.82 6.38 -6.06
C ARG A 164 -5.71 5.77 -4.67
N VAL A 165 -6.69 4.94 -4.29
CA VAL A 165 -6.71 4.30 -2.96
C VAL A 165 -6.41 2.82 -3.08
N PHE A 166 -5.32 2.38 -2.45
CA PHE A 166 -4.95 0.97 -2.38
C PHE A 166 -5.19 0.45 -0.96
N ILE A 167 -5.66 -0.78 -0.80
CA ILE A 167 -5.94 -1.34 0.52
C ILE A 167 -5.11 -2.59 0.76
N ALA A 168 -4.35 -2.60 1.86
CA ALA A 168 -3.81 -3.84 2.42
C ALA A 168 -4.94 -4.63 3.07
N ALA A 169 -5.37 -5.67 2.38
CA ALA A 169 -6.47 -6.52 2.80
C ALA A 169 -5.99 -7.95 3.05
N VAL A 170 -6.31 -8.47 4.24
CA VAL A 170 -6.06 -9.84 4.67
C VAL A 170 -7.38 -10.43 5.16
N GLY A 171 -7.63 -11.69 4.82
CA GLY A 171 -8.91 -12.35 5.07
C GLY A 171 -9.95 -12.04 4.01
N GLU A 172 -10.88 -12.97 3.82
CA GLU A 172 -11.82 -12.97 2.71
C GLU A 172 -12.71 -11.72 2.67
N ALA A 173 -13.39 -11.39 3.78
CA ALA A 173 -14.29 -10.24 3.85
C ALA A 173 -13.61 -8.89 3.56
N MET A 174 -12.40 -8.68 4.09
CA MET A 174 -11.62 -7.46 3.83
C MET A 174 -11.15 -7.39 2.38
N THR A 175 -10.75 -8.53 1.82
CA THR A 175 -10.26 -8.64 0.44
C THR A 175 -11.40 -8.42 -0.55
N GLU A 176 -12.58 -8.96 -0.27
CA GLU A 176 -13.77 -8.74 -1.07
C GLU A 176 -14.21 -7.27 -1.05
N MET A 177 -14.19 -6.63 0.13
CA MET A 177 -14.46 -5.20 0.25
C MET A 177 -13.43 -4.36 -0.53
N CYS A 178 -12.16 -4.73 -0.46
CA CYS A 178 -11.10 -4.06 -1.23
C CYS A 178 -11.39 -4.07 -2.73
N GLY A 179 -11.77 -5.22 -3.31
CA GLY A 179 -12.14 -5.31 -4.72
C GLY A 179 -13.35 -4.45 -5.09
N GLU A 180 -14.25 -4.18 -4.14
CA GLU A 180 -15.46 -3.39 -4.38
C GLU A 180 -15.20 -1.88 -4.41
N VAL A 181 -14.36 -1.34 -3.52
CA VAL A 181 -14.25 0.13 -3.32
C VAL A 181 -12.87 0.73 -3.61
N ALA A 182 -11.82 -0.08 -3.62
CA ALA A 182 -10.44 0.39 -3.79
C ALA A 182 -9.99 0.37 -5.27
N ASP A 183 -8.94 1.11 -5.59
CA ASP A 183 -8.29 1.12 -6.91
C ASP A 183 -7.18 0.07 -7.03
N GLY A 184 -6.80 -0.53 -5.90
CA GLY A 184 -5.88 -1.65 -5.88
C GLY A 184 -5.77 -2.34 -4.52
N HIS A 185 -5.17 -3.53 -4.57
CA HIS A 185 -4.87 -4.37 -3.41
C HIS A 185 -3.37 -4.36 -3.10
N LEU A 186 -3.02 -4.27 -1.81
CA LEU A 186 -1.66 -4.46 -1.32
C LEU A 186 -1.56 -5.84 -0.66
N GLY A 187 -0.90 -6.77 -1.33
CA GLY A 187 -0.64 -8.11 -0.83
C GLY A 187 0.43 -8.12 0.25
N HIS A 188 0.16 -8.84 1.34
CA HIS A 188 1.13 -9.02 2.41
C HIS A 188 2.35 -9.84 1.93
N PRO A 189 3.60 -9.49 2.28
CA PRO A 189 4.81 -10.17 1.77
C PRO A 189 4.93 -11.64 2.19
N MET A 190 4.18 -12.05 3.22
CA MET A 190 4.12 -13.44 3.69
C MET A 190 2.97 -14.26 3.09
N VAL A 191 2.24 -13.73 2.10
CA VAL A 191 1.15 -14.47 1.45
C VAL A 191 1.72 -15.56 0.55
N SER A 192 1.17 -16.77 0.64
CA SER A 192 1.56 -17.84 -0.27
C SER A 192 0.91 -17.64 -1.64
N LYS A 193 1.57 -18.11 -2.70
CA LYS A 193 0.98 -18.15 -4.05
C LYS A 193 -0.40 -18.82 -4.05
N ARG A 194 -0.53 -19.92 -3.31
CA ARG A 194 -1.80 -20.66 -3.18
C ARG A 194 -2.89 -19.79 -2.59
N TYR A 195 -2.62 -19.10 -1.48
CA TYR A 195 -3.60 -18.21 -0.86
C TYR A 195 -3.99 -17.05 -1.78
N LEU A 196 -3.01 -16.47 -2.49
CA LEU A 196 -3.27 -15.43 -3.48
C LEU A 196 -4.23 -15.92 -4.58
N THR A 197 -3.97 -17.09 -5.17
CA THR A 197 -4.74 -17.60 -6.31
C THR A 197 -6.08 -18.22 -5.94
N GLU A 198 -6.17 -18.89 -4.79
CA GLU A 198 -7.37 -19.64 -4.38
C GLU A 198 -8.29 -18.82 -3.46
N VAL A 199 -7.78 -17.79 -2.78
CA VAL A 199 -8.56 -16.99 -1.82
C VAL A 199 -8.60 -15.52 -2.21
N SER A 200 -7.44 -14.86 -2.29
CA SER A 200 -7.41 -13.40 -2.44
C SER A 200 -7.96 -12.94 -3.79
N VAL A 201 -7.49 -13.51 -4.89
CA VAL A 201 -7.95 -13.13 -6.25
C VAL A 201 -9.45 -13.42 -6.43
N PRO A 202 -9.99 -14.60 -6.08
CA PRO A 202 -11.43 -14.84 -6.14
C PRO A 202 -12.25 -13.85 -5.31
N ALA A 203 -11.81 -13.52 -4.09
CA ALA A 203 -12.49 -12.52 -3.26
C ALA A 203 -12.46 -11.12 -3.90
N LEU A 204 -11.30 -10.67 -4.42
CA LEU A 204 -11.19 -9.40 -5.15
C LEU A 204 -12.16 -9.35 -6.34
N LEU A 205 -12.27 -10.43 -7.11
CA LEU A 205 -13.16 -10.51 -8.26
C LEU A 205 -14.64 -10.45 -7.87
N ARG A 206 -15.04 -11.08 -6.76
CA ARG A 206 -16.42 -10.93 -6.24
C ARG A 206 -16.72 -9.49 -5.82
N GLY A 207 -15.76 -8.82 -5.20
CA GLY A 207 -15.85 -7.39 -4.87
C GLY A 207 -16.04 -6.52 -6.12
N LEU A 208 -15.18 -6.71 -7.12
CA LEU A 208 -15.25 -6.01 -8.40
C LEU A 208 -16.62 -6.21 -9.08
N ALA A 209 -17.09 -7.46 -9.14
CA ALA A 209 -18.38 -7.81 -9.73
C ALA A 209 -19.55 -7.06 -9.05
N ARG A 210 -19.54 -6.92 -7.71
CA ARG A 210 -20.56 -6.15 -6.99
C ARG A 210 -20.54 -4.66 -7.30
N SER A 211 -19.35 -4.10 -7.53
CA SER A 211 -19.21 -2.69 -7.87
C SER A 211 -19.55 -2.37 -9.33
N GLY A 212 -19.70 -3.40 -10.19
CA GLY A 212 -19.86 -3.23 -11.64
C GLY A 212 -18.61 -2.70 -12.36
N ARG A 213 -17.46 -2.62 -11.67
CA ARG A 213 -16.22 -2.10 -12.23
C ARG A 213 -15.49 -3.16 -13.06
N ASP A 214 -14.91 -2.72 -14.17
CA ASP A 214 -14.08 -3.58 -15.00
C ASP A 214 -12.77 -3.97 -14.29
N ARG A 215 -12.29 -5.20 -14.53
CA ARG A 215 -11.04 -5.71 -13.96
C ARG A 215 -9.84 -4.81 -14.30
N SER A 216 -9.83 -4.16 -15.45
CA SER A 216 -8.75 -3.25 -15.88
C SER A 216 -8.65 -1.99 -15.02
N ALA A 217 -9.71 -1.63 -14.27
CA ALA A 217 -9.71 -0.48 -13.37
C ALA A 217 -9.05 -0.76 -12.01
N PHE A 218 -8.54 -1.98 -11.78
CA PHE A 218 -7.99 -2.43 -10.51
C PHE A 218 -6.55 -2.95 -10.65
N GLU A 219 -5.69 -2.64 -9.69
CA GLU A 219 -4.31 -3.17 -9.62
C GLU A 219 -4.14 -4.13 -8.45
N VAL A 220 -3.45 -5.25 -8.67
CA VAL A 220 -3.01 -6.13 -7.59
C VAL A 220 -1.51 -5.93 -7.40
N SER A 221 -1.12 -5.51 -6.21
CA SER A 221 0.27 -5.36 -5.78
C SER A 221 0.70 -6.57 -4.98
N CYS A 222 1.76 -7.24 -5.39
CA CYS A 222 2.36 -8.38 -4.70
C CYS A 222 3.77 -7.99 -4.24
N GLU A 223 3.97 -7.93 -2.93
CA GLU A 223 5.29 -7.75 -2.35
C GLU A 223 6.03 -9.09 -2.29
N VAL A 224 7.25 -9.11 -2.85
CA VAL A 224 8.09 -10.30 -2.91
C VAL A 224 9.41 -9.99 -2.19
N MET A 225 9.75 -10.82 -1.22
CA MET A 225 11.07 -10.78 -0.59
C MET A 225 12.09 -11.43 -1.52
N VAL A 226 13.09 -10.66 -1.94
CA VAL A 226 14.13 -11.14 -2.84
C VAL A 226 15.46 -11.15 -2.09
N ALA A 227 16.04 -12.34 -2.00
CA ALA A 227 17.42 -12.54 -1.56
C ALA A 227 18.23 -13.02 -2.77
N THR A 228 19.21 -12.23 -3.18
CA THR A 228 20.17 -12.62 -4.20
C THR A 228 21.51 -12.93 -3.53
N GLY A 229 22.26 -13.87 -4.09
CA GLY A 229 23.60 -14.22 -3.64
C GLY A 229 24.44 -14.69 -4.81
N GLY A 230 25.76 -14.51 -4.72
CA GLY A 230 26.67 -15.20 -5.64
C GLY A 230 26.54 -16.71 -5.47
N THR A 231 26.79 -17.47 -6.54
CA THR A 231 26.80 -18.94 -6.51
C THR A 231 27.87 -19.44 -5.54
N THR A 232 27.53 -19.58 -4.27
CA THR A 232 28.31 -20.36 -3.30
C THR A 232 27.62 -21.71 -3.11
N PRO A 233 28.31 -22.86 -3.29
CA PRO A 233 27.74 -24.21 -3.15
C PRO A 233 27.14 -24.54 -1.77
N ASN A 234 27.24 -23.63 -0.80
CA ASN A 234 26.83 -23.83 0.59
C ASN A 234 25.62 -22.98 1.02
N TRP A 235 24.80 -22.46 0.09
CA TRP A 235 23.53 -21.85 0.47
C TRP A 235 22.61 -22.89 1.14
N ARG A 236 22.48 -22.81 2.46
CA ARG A 236 21.44 -23.47 3.23
C ARG A 236 20.37 -22.43 3.52
N PRO A 237 19.09 -22.68 3.19
CA PRO A 237 18.03 -21.80 3.66
C PRO A 237 18.13 -21.69 5.19
N PRO A 238 18.03 -20.49 5.78
CA PRO A 238 17.99 -20.37 7.23
C PRO A 238 16.84 -21.25 7.73
N ALA A 239 17.14 -22.14 8.68
CA ALA A 239 16.11 -22.97 9.29
C ALA A 239 15.06 -22.03 9.89
N LEU A 240 13.83 -22.08 9.35
CA LEU A 240 12.70 -21.42 9.98
C LEU A 240 12.69 -21.87 11.44
N PRO A 241 12.73 -20.95 12.43
CA PRO A 241 12.68 -21.36 13.81
C PRO A 241 11.41 -22.16 14.02
N ARG A 242 11.55 -23.45 14.31
CA ARG A 242 10.43 -24.25 14.84
C ARG A 242 9.98 -23.51 16.08
N ALA A 243 8.68 -23.20 16.17
CA ALA A 243 8.10 -22.58 17.35
C ALA A 243 8.27 -23.54 18.54
N SER A 244 9.40 -23.44 19.25
CA SER A 244 9.62 -24.12 20.51
C SER A 244 8.91 -23.33 21.59
N LYS A 245 7.85 -23.91 22.15
CA LYS A 245 7.23 -23.42 23.38
C LYS A 245 8.18 -23.71 24.55
N SER A 246 9.08 -22.79 24.87
CA SER A 246 9.73 -22.74 26.19
C SER A 246 10.20 -21.33 26.51
N PRO A 247 9.85 -20.75 27.67
CA PRO A 247 10.35 -19.45 28.09
C PRO A 247 11.74 -19.63 28.72
N SER A 248 12.79 -19.04 28.14
CA SER A 248 14.04 -18.83 28.85
C SER A 248 14.40 -17.35 28.89
N THR A 249 14.54 -16.85 30.11
CA THR A 249 14.92 -15.49 30.50
C THR A 249 16.43 -15.40 30.65
N ASP A 250 17.17 -15.05 29.60
CA ASP A 250 18.56 -14.60 29.75
C ASP A 250 18.92 -13.52 28.69
N PRO A 251 19.10 -12.25 29.11
CA PRO A 251 19.36 -11.13 28.20
C PRO A 251 20.81 -11.01 27.69
N ARG A 252 21.72 -11.95 27.98
CA ARG A 252 23.17 -11.78 27.71
C ARG A 252 23.75 -12.51 26.49
N ARG A 253 22.93 -13.06 25.58
CA ARG A 253 23.42 -13.93 24.49
C ARG A 253 22.99 -13.53 23.07
N LEU A 254 23.23 -12.29 22.68
CA LEU A 254 23.10 -11.83 21.28
C LEU A 254 24.39 -11.11 20.83
N THR A 255 25.38 -11.89 20.38
CA THR A 255 26.49 -11.36 19.58
C THR A 255 26.15 -11.59 18.10
N ALA A 256 25.90 -10.49 17.37
CA ALA A 256 25.61 -10.51 15.94
C ALA A 256 26.92 -10.64 15.14
N LYS A 257 27.06 -11.73 14.37
CA LYS A 257 27.99 -11.79 13.24
C LYS A 257 27.29 -11.18 12.03
N SER A 258 27.85 -10.10 11.49
CA SER A 258 27.41 -9.49 10.23
C SER A 258 28.05 -10.22 9.04
N SER A 259 27.21 -10.80 8.19
CA SER A 259 27.55 -11.05 6.79
C SER A 259 26.53 -10.30 5.93
N SER A 260 27.05 -9.42 5.08
CA SER A 260 26.28 -8.55 4.20
C SER A 260 25.64 -9.37 3.07
N SER A 261 24.37 -9.73 3.22
CA SER A 261 23.47 -10.01 2.10
C SER A 261 22.48 -8.86 2.00
N MET A 262 22.38 -8.25 0.81
CA MET A 262 21.42 -7.18 0.56
C MET A 262 20.06 -7.84 0.32
N ALA A 263 19.26 -7.95 1.38
CA ALA A 263 17.84 -8.31 1.25
C ALA A 263 17.07 -7.07 0.80
N GLY A 264 16.48 -7.12 -0.39
CA GLY A 264 15.61 -6.06 -0.91
C GLY A 264 14.17 -6.56 -0.99
N ALA A 265 13.21 -5.71 -0.63
CA ALA A 265 11.81 -5.93 -0.97
C ALA A 265 11.56 -5.33 -2.36
N ILE A 266 11.13 -6.16 -3.32
CA ILE A 266 10.65 -5.71 -4.63
C ILE A 266 9.15 -5.95 -4.63
N CYS A 267 8.38 -4.91 -4.97
CA CYS A 267 6.95 -5.03 -5.13
C CYS A 267 6.60 -5.05 -6.63
N THR A 268 5.58 -5.81 -7.00
CA THR A 268 5.13 -5.94 -8.38
C THR A 268 3.66 -5.56 -8.47
N ARG A 269 3.26 -4.68 -9.40
CA ARG A 269 1.84 -4.35 -9.64
C ARG A 269 1.38 -4.77 -11.03
N SER A 270 0.18 -5.32 -11.13
CA SER A 270 -0.44 -5.58 -12.43
C SER A 270 -1.96 -5.40 -12.47
N CYS A 271 -2.45 -4.98 -13.64
CA CYS A 271 -3.87 -5.04 -14.02
C CYS A 271 -4.25 -6.36 -14.71
N THR A 272 -3.29 -7.20 -15.07
CA THR A 272 -3.52 -8.41 -15.88
C THR A 272 -3.83 -9.62 -15.01
N ALA A 273 -4.96 -10.29 -15.29
CA ALA A 273 -5.37 -11.53 -14.64
C ALA A 273 -4.89 -12.79 -15.40
N SER A 274 -3.76 -12.76 -16.11
CA SER A 274 -3.27 -13.99 -16.74
C SER A 274 -2.56 -14.87 -15.70
N PRO A 275 -2.87 -16.17 -15.62
CA PRO A 275 -2.04 -17.14 -14.91
C PRO A 275 -0.65 -17.31 -15.55
N SER A 276 -0.28 -16.56 -16.59
CA SER A 276 0.98 -16.78 -17.32
C SER A 276 2.24 -16.44 -16.52
N TRP A 277 2.13 -15.74 -15.38
CA TRP A 277 3.21 -15.63 -14.38
C TRP A 277 3.55 -16.96 -13.70
N VAL A 278 2.70 -18.00 -13.88
CA VAL A 278 2.79 -19.32 -13.20
C VAL A 278 3.57 -20.34 -13.99
N SER A 279 3.80 -20.15 -15.30
CA SER A 279 4.66 -21.08 -16.04
C SER A 279 6.11 -20.72 -15.75
N GLY A 280 6.77 -21.49 -14.88
CA GLY A 280 8.21 -21.44 -14.62
C GLY A 280 9.05 -21.83 -15.83
N ARG A 281 8.79 -21.24 -17.00
CA ARG A 281 9.69 -21.30 -18.14
C ARG A 281 10.87 -20.38 -17.81
N PRO A 282 12.12 -20.86 -17.96
CA PRO A 282 13.28 -20.00 -17.85
C PRO A 282 13.16 -18.85 -18.85
N TRP A 283 13.53 -17.65 -18.41
CA TRP A 283 13.71 -16.50 -19.28
C TRP A 283 14.81 -16.84 -20.30
N VAL A 284 14.46 -16.87 -21.58
CA VAL A 284 15.42 -16.95 -22.68
C VAL A 284 15.07 -15.81 -23.64
N GLY A 285 15.99 -14.85 -23.79
CA GLY A 285 15.94 -13.76 -24.78
C GLY A 285 15.21 -12.51 -24.32
#